data_AF-A0A7S0JVG5-F1
#
_entry.id   AF-A0A7S0JVG5-F1
#
_cell.length_a   1.000
_cell.length_b   1.000
_cell.length_c   1.000
_cell.angle_alpha   90.00
_cell.angle_beta   90.00
_cell.angle_gamma   90.00
#
_symmetry.space_group_name_H-M   'P 1'
#
loop_
_entity.id
_entity.type
_entity.pdbx_description
1 polymer ?
#
loop_
_entity_poly.entity_id
_entity_poly.type
_entity_poly.pdbx_seq_one_letter_code
_entity_poly.pdbx_strand_id
1 'polypeptide(L)'
;LSRLQRLLVLRTIRPDKVVLAVQKFVGAQMGEQFLKPPPFDLRGCHEDSNAGQPLIFVLSPGSDPMPALLTFAEASKAVVQQISLGQGQGKFAEEMIERGRSDGSWVVLQNCHLASSWMAALEKICEQLADAQAGKAGTEPPHAAFRLWLTSYPSGDFPVSILQNGIKMTNEPPKGLRANIERSYLSDPIADPKFFAGVKNAEPFRRLLFGLCFFHAMVQER
;
A
#
# COMPACT_ATOMS: atom_id res chain seq x y z
N LEU A 1 20.81 -14.28 -33.10
CA LEU A 1 20.52 -13.24 -32.08
C LEU A 1 19.86 -13.88 -30.86
N SER A 2 20.47 -13.75 -29.68
CA SER A 2 19.87 -14.09 -28.39
C SER A 2 18.57 -13.30 -28.16
N ARG A 3 17.72 -13.72 -27.22
CA ARG A 3 16.46 -13.00 -26.93
C ARG A 3 16.73 -11.54 -26.53
N LEU A 4 17.78 -11.28 -25.75
CA LEU A 4 18.22 -9.92 -25.40
C LEU A 4 18.72 -9.14 -26.63
N GLN A 5 19.54 -9.74 -27.48
CA GLN A 5 20.02 -9.10 -28.70
C GLN A 5 18.86 -8.75 -29.65
N ARG A 6 17.81 -9.59 -29.73
CA ARG A 6 16.59 -9.29 -30.49
C ARG A 6 15.85 -8.06 -29.93
N LEU A 7 15.82 -7.87 -28.61
CA LEU A 7 15.24 -6.66 -28.00
C LEU A 7 16.04 -5.40 -28.36
N LEU A 8 17.36 -5.48 -28.39
CA LEU A 8 18.22 -4.35 -28.78
C LEU A 8 17.92 -3.91 -30.23
N VAL A 9 17.82 -4.86 -31.15
CA VAL A 9 17.45 -4.58 -32.56
C VAL A 9 16.01 -4.07 -32.66
N LEU A 10 15.07 -4.62 -31.89
CA LEU A 10 13.69 -4.13 -31.89
C LEU A 10 13.60 -2.69 -31.38
N ARG A 11 14.38 -2.34 -30.35
CA ARG A 11 14.42 -0.98 -29.80
C ARG A 11 14.86 0.06 -30.83
N THR A 12 15.76 -0.29 -31.75
CA THR A 12 16.24 0.63 -32.79
C THR A 12 15.25 0.79 -33.95
N ILE A 13 14.49 -0.26 -34.29
CA ILE A 13 13.61 -0.26 -35.48
C ILE A 13 12.13 0.03 -35.12
N ARG A 14 11.64 -0.49 -34.00
CA ARG A 14 10.24 -0.43 -33.54
C ARG A 14 10.16 -0.18 -32.02
N PRO A 15 10.50 1.04 -31.54
CA PRO A 15 10.46 1.37 -30.12
C PRO A 15 9.06 1.18 -29.50
N ASP A 16 7.99 1.35 -30.29
CA ASP A 16 6.60 1.12 -29.89
C ASP A 16 6.30 -0.33 -29.47
N LYS A 17 7.09 -1.30 -29.93
CA LYS A 17 6.90 -2.73 -29.60
C LYS A 17 7.81 -3.22 -28.48
N VAL A 18 8.68 -2.36 -27.94
CA VAL A 18 9.67 -2.75 -26.93
C VAL A 18 8.98 -3.24 -25.66
N VAL A 19 7.96 -2.55 -25.16
CA VAL A 19 7.25 -2.95 -23.93
C VAL A 19 6.69 -4.38 -24.04
N LEU A 20 5.96 -4.66 -25.12
CA LEU A 20 5.39 -5.98 -25.38
C LEU A 20 6.46 -7.07 -25.54
N ALA A 21 7.58 -6.74 -26.18
CA ALA A 21 8.68 -7.68 -26.37
C ALA A 21 9.43 -7.95 -25.06
N VAL A 22 9.61 -6.94 -24.20
CA VAL A 22 10.18 -7.08 -22.86
C VAL A 22 9.27 -7.94 -21.98
N GLN A 23 7.95 -7.72 -22.01
CA GLN A 23 7.00 -8.58 -21.30
C GLN A 23 7.11 -10.05 -21.75
N LYS A 24 7.15 -10.32 -23.07
CA LYS A 24 7.38 -11.68 -23.59
C LYS A 24 8.72 -12.26 -23.13
N PHE A 25 9.76 -11.44 -23.08
CA PHE A 25 11.07 -11.88 -22.61
C PHE A 25 11.04 -12.27 -21.13
N VAL A 26 10.45 -11.44 -20.27
CA VAL A 26 10.32 -11.70 -18.83
C VAL A 26 9.43 -12.93 -18.58
N GLY A 27 8.26 -13.02 -19.23
CA GLY A 27 7.37 -14.18 -19.10
C GLY A 27 8.05 -15.49 -19.47
N ALA A 28 8.89 -15.48 -20.50
CA ALA A 28 9.61 -16.66 -20.97
C ALA A 28 10.93 -16.96 -20.21
N GLN A 29 11.38 -16.09 -19.30
CA GLN A 29 12.60 -16.29 -18.49
C GLN A 29 12.29 -16.50 -17.00
N MET A 30 11.31 -15.76 -16.47
CA MET A 30 10.97 -15.73 -15.04
C MET A 30 9.56 -16.26 -14.77
N GLY A 31 8.69 -16.31 -15.79
CA GLY A 31 7.30 -16.75 -15.68
C GLY A 31 6.29 -15.60 -15.71
N GLU A 32 5.04 -15.94 -16.05
CA GLU A 32 3.93 -14.99 -16.21
C GLU A 32 3.58 -14.22 -14.92
N GLN A 33 3.92 -14.76 -13.74
CA GLN A 33 3.69 -14.10 -12.45
C GLN A 33 4.47 -12.78 -12.29
N PHE A 34 5.58 -12.61 -13.02
CA PHE A 34 6.34 -11.35 -13.03
C PHE A 34 5.79 -10.31 -14.01
N LEU A 35 4.75 -10.67 -14.78
CA LEU A 35 4.06 -9.74 -15.69
C LEU A 35 2.79 -9.16 -15.11
N LYS A 36 2.21 -9.82 -14.09
CA LYS A 36 0.97 -9.40 -13.44
C LYS A 36 1.30 -8.90 -12.05
N PRO A 37 0.92 -7.66 -11.69
CA PRO A 37 1.07 -7.22 -10.31
C PRO A 37 0.24 -8.13 -9.40
N PRO A 38 0.80 -8.61 -8.28
CA PRO A 38 0.02 -9.36 -7.30
C PRO A 38 -1.08 -8.47 -6.70
N PRO A 39 -2.19 -9.06 -6.23
CA PRO A 39 -3.16 -8.31 -5.45
C PRO A 39 -2.50 -7.72 -4.20
N PHE A 40 -2.95 -6.54 -3.79
CA PHE A 40 -2.45 -5.90 -2.57
C PHE A 40 -2.83 -6.73 -1.34
N ASP A 41 -1.81 -7.18 -0.59
CA ASP A 41 -1.98 -7.98 0.62
C ASP A 41 -1.50 -7.23 1.86
N LEU A 42 -2.45 -6.55 2.52
CA LEU A 42 -2.19 -5.83 3.76
C LEU A 42 -1.84 -6.78 4.92
N ARG A 43 -2.42 -7.99 4.94
CA ARG A 43 -2.20 -8.97 6.01
C ARG A 43 -0.77 -9.50 5.94
N GLY A 44 -0.33 -9.93 4.76
CA GLY A 44 1.05 -10.39 4.55
C GLY A 44 2.07 -9.30 4.93
N CYS A 45 1.81 -8.05 4.55
CA CYS A 45 2.68 -6.93 4.96
C CYS A 45 2.75 -6.73 6.48
N HIS A 46 1.64 -6.92 7.20
CA HIS A 46 1.62 -6.85 8.65
C HIS A 46 2.35 -8.05 9.30
N GLU A 47 2.18 -9.25 8.77
CA GLU A 47 2.85 -10.47 9.26
C GLU A 47 4.37 -10.41 9.08
N ASP A 48 4.85 -9.81 7.99
CA ASP A 48 6.27 -9.56 7.73
C ASP A 48 6.85 -8.40 8.58
N SER A 49 6.01 -7.68 9.34
CA SER A 49 6.40 -6.51 10.13
C SER A 49 6.57 -6.79 11.62
N ASN A 50 7.29 -5.91 12.32
CA ASN A 50 7.40 -5.90 13.77
C ASN A 50 7.25 -4.47 14.33
N ALA A 51 7.27 -4.36 15.66
CA ALA A 51 7.08 -3.08 16.36
C ALA A 51 8.21 -2.06 16.16
N GLY A 52 9.37 -2.48 15.65
CA GLY A 52 10.50 -1.60 15.30
C GLY A 52 10.54 -1.16 13.84
N GLN A 53 9.67 -1.70 12.99
CA GLN A 53 9.66 -1.41 11.55
C GLN A 53 8.35 -0.71 11.14
N PRO A 54 8.41 0.55 10.66
CA PRO A 54 7.22 1.24 10.23
C PRO A 54 6.67 0.65 8.91
N LEU A 55 5.34 0.61 8.80
CA LEU A 55 4.63 0.27 7.57
C LEU A 55 4.22 1.56 6.86
N ILE A 56 4.58 1.69 5.59
CA ILE A 56 4.54 2.96 4.86
C ILE A 56 3.63 2.79 3.63
N PHE A 57 2.49 3.46 3.67
CA PHE A 57 1.65 3.68 2.50
C PHE A 57 2.19 4.84 1.68
N VAL A 58 2.75 4.52 0.53
CA VAL A 58 3.08 5.50 -0.50
C VAL A 58 1.81 5.77 -1.28
N LEU A 59 1.26 6.97 -1.09
CA LEU A 59 -0.01 7.40 -1.65
C LEU A 59 0.14 7.73 -3.14
N SER A 60 -0.85 7.31 -3.91
CA SER A 60 -1.07 7.74 -5.29
C SER A 60 -2.33 8.60 -5.34
N PRO A 61 -2.43 9.59 -6.26
CA PRO A 61 -3.62 10.42 -6.38
C PRO A 61 -4.90 9.56 -6.51
N GLY A 62 -5.92 9.88 -5.70
CA GLY A 62 -7.20 9.17 -5.71
C GLY A 62 -7.21 7.80 -5.01
N SER A 63 -6.14 7.44 -4.30
CA SER A 63 -6.09 6.22 -3.48
C SER A 63 -5.94 6.56 -2.00
N ASP A 64 -6.89 6.08 -1.20
CA ASP A 64 -6.85 6.18 0.27
C ASP A 64 -6.76 4.76 0.87
N PRO A 65 -5.67 4.42 1.58
CA PRO A 65 -5.52 3.12 2.25
C PRO A 65 -6.28 3.03 3.57
N MET A 66 -6.78 4.13 4.13
CA MET A 66 -7.38 4.16 5.46
C MET A 66 -8.57 3.22 5.64
N PRO A 67 -9.55 3.13 4.70
CA PRO A 67 -10.66 2.19 4.85
C PRO A 67 -10.18 0.74 4.98
N ALA A 68 -9.24 0.32 4.13
CA ALA A 68 -8.68 -1.03 4.18
C ALA A 68 -7.91 -1.29 5.48
N LEU A 69 -7.15 -0.30 5.95
CA LEU A 69 -6.41 -0.39 7.22
C LEU A 69 -7.34 -0.51 8.43
N LEU A 70 -8.41 0.28 8.49
CA LEU A 70 -9.36 0.25 9.60
C LEU A 70 -10.15 -1.06 9.64
N THR A 71 -10.61 -1.55 8.48
CA THR A 71 -11.25 -2.87 8.38
C THR A 71 -10.30 -3.99 8.81
N PHE A 72 -9.02 -3.90 8.45
CA PHE A 72 -8.01 -4.87 8.87
C PHE A 72 -7.72 -4.81 10.38
N ALA A 73 -7.65 -3.61 10.96
CA ALA A 73 -7.46 -3.42 12.39
C ALA A 73 -8.64 -3.97 13.20
N GLU A 74 -9.88 -3.74 12.74
CA GLU A 74 -11.09 -4.30 13.36
C GLU A 74 -11.07 -5.83 13.33
N ALA A 75 -10.74 -6.43 12.17
CA ALA A 75 -10.58 -7.88 12.03
C ALA A 75 -9.46 -8.44 12.92
N SER A 76 -8.44 -7.64 13.20
CA SER A 76 -7.30 -7.99 14.07
C SER A 76 -7.54 -7.64 15.55
N LYS A 77 -8.69 -7.03 15.88
CA LYS A 77 -9.02 -6.49 17.21
C LYS A 77 -7.95 -5.52 17.75
N ALA A 78 -7.28 -4.81 16.86
CA ALA A 78 -6.27 -3.82 17.20
C ALA A 78 -6.95 -2.49 17.55
N VAL A 79 -6.48 -1.85 18.62
CA VAL A 79 -6.86 -0.47 18.94
C VAL A 79 -6.05 0.46 18.05
N VAL A 80 -6.70 1.36 17.31
CA VAL A 80 -6.05 2.28 16.38
C VAL A 80 -6.15 3.72 16.91
N GLN A 81 -5.01 4.40 16.97
CA GLN A 81 -4.90 5.84 17.18
C GLN A 81 -4.39 6.46 15.88
N GLN A 82 -5.01 7.55 15.42
CA GLN A 82 -4.65 8.19 14.17
C GLN A 82 -4.54 9.70 14.33
N ILE A 83 -3.57 10.29 13.63
CA ILE A 83 -3.36 11.74 13.59
C ILE A 83 -2.98 12.14 12.16
N SER A 84 -3.61 13.20 11.65
CA SER A 84 -3.15 13.82 10.40
C SER A 84 -2.07 14.84 10.71
N LEU A 85 -0.88 14.61 10.16
CA LEU A 85 0.25 15.51 10.32
C LEU A 85 0.03 16.78 9.50
N GLY A 86 0.24 17.90 10.16
CA GLY A 86 0.26 19.26 9.62
C GLY A 86 1.15 20.12 10.50
N GLN A 87 1.16 21.44 10.29
CA GLN A 87 1.96 22.33 11.14
C GLN A 87 1.57 22.19 12.62
N GLY A 88 2.57 21.94 13.47
CA GLY A 88 2.41 21.87 14.93
C GLY A 88 1.93 20.54 15.51
N GLN A 89 1.67 19.51 14.69
CA GLN A 89 1.16 18.21 15.17
C GLN A 89 2.24 17.25 15.68
N GLY A 90 3.52 17.57 15.49
CA GLY A 90 4.64 16.67 15.83
C GLY A 90 4.66 16.20 17.28
N LYS A 91 4.43 17.10 18.25
CA LYS A 91 4.41 16.74 19.69
C LYS A 91 3.29 15.76 20.03
N PHE A 92 2.10 15.95 19.47
CA PHE A 92 0.98 15.03 19.68
C PHE A 92 1.25 13.66 19.05
N ALA A 93 1.94 13.63 17.91
CA ALA A 93 2.39 12.39 17.29
C ALA A 93 3.43 11.66 18.17
N GLU A 94 4.39 12.38 18.75
CA GLU A 94 5.37 11.81 19.71
C GLU A 94 4.68 11.15 20.91
N GLU A 95 3.76 11.85 21.55
CA GLU A 95 3.00 11.34 22.70
C GLU A 95 2.13 10.12 22.32
N MET A 96 1.53 10.15 21.13
CA MET A 96 0.73 9.05 20.59
C MET A 96 1.58 7.80 20.35
N ILE A 97 2.78 7.97 19.77
CA ILE A 97 3.73 6.87 19.53
C ILE A 97 4.18 6.26 20.86
N GLU A 98 4.53 7.08 21.86
CA GLU A 98 5.01 6.56 23.14
C GLU A 98 3.91 5.82 23.91
N ARG A 99 2.66 6.30 23.83
CA ARG A 99 1.51 5.58 24.38
C ARG A 99 1.28 4.26 23.66
N GLY A 100 1.28 4.27 22.33
CA GLY A 100 1.12 3.07 21.51
C GLY A 100 2.23 2.04 21.76
N ARG A 101 3.46 2.52 21.92
CA ARG A 101 4.62 1.70 22.28
C ARG A 101 4.40 0.94 23.58
N SER A 102 3.73 1.55 24.56
CA SER A 102 3.47 0.98 25.87
C SER A 102 2.27 0.04 25.91
N ASP A 103 1.15 0.43 25.27
CA ASP A 103 -0.13 -0.30 25.34
C ASP A 103 -0.38 -1.26 24.16
N GLY A 104 0.46 -1.22 23.13
CA GLY A 104 0.35 -2.06 21.95
C GLY A 104 -0.63 -1.58 20.88
N SER A 105 -1.19 -0.38 21.01
CA SER A 105 -2.09 0.19 20.00
C SER A 105 -1.35 0.52 18.71
N TRP A 106 -2.07 0.48 17.59
CA TRP A 106 -1.54 0.87 16.30
C TRP A 106 -1.62 2.38 16.16
N VAL A 107 -0.53 3.00 15.75
CA VAL A 107 -0.46 4.45 15.54
C VAL A 107 -0.37 4.74 14.05
N VAL A 108 -1.29 5.56 13.55
CA VAL A 108 -1.37 5.94 12.14
C VAL A 108 -1.06 7.42 11.99
N LEU A 109 0.10 7.74 11.42
CA LEU A 109 0.49 9.09 11.04
C LEU A 109 0.11 9.34 9.59
N GLN A 110 -0.94 10.14 9.39
CA GLN A 110 -1.42 10.47 8.05
C GLN A 110 -0.69 11.69 7.50
N ASN A 111 -0.51 11.73 6.18
CA ASN A 111 -0.02 12.90 5.45
C ASN A 111 1.37 13.40 5.91
N CYS A 112 2.31 12.47 6.14
CA CYS A 112 3.66 12.78 6.64
C CYS A 112 4.39 13.84 5.80
N HIS A 113 4.24 13.81 4.47
CA HIS A 113 4.76 14.83 3.55
C HIS A 113 4.37 16.28 3.88
N LEU A 114 3.31 16.53 4.65
CA LEU A 114 2.90 17.88 5.07
C LEU A 114 3.68 18.40 6.29
N ALA A 115 4.44 17.55 6.98
CA ALA A 115 5.19 17.88 8.19
C ALA A 115 6.71 17.78 7.98
N SER A 116 7.22 18.39 6.91
CA SER A 116 8.65 18.35 6.52
C SER A 116 9.60 18.74 7.67
N SER A 117 9.28 19.76 8.46
CA SER A 117 10.10 20.20 9.60
C SER A 117 10.21 19.18 10.74
N TRP A 118 9.31 18.20 10.82
CA TRP A 118 9.29 17.18 11.86
C TRP A 118 9.88 15.84 11.39
N MET A 119 10.18 15.67 10.10
CA MET A 119 10.69 14.41 9.54
C MET A 119 11.99 13.93 10.19
N ALA A 120 12.90 14.84 10.58
CA ALA A 120 14.12 14.48 11.31
C ALA A 120 13.84 13.92 12.72
N ALA A 121 12.78 14.40 13.39
CA ALA A 121 12.36 13.86 14.67
C ALA A 121 11.72 12.47 14.49
N LEU A 122 10.88 12.31 13.47
CA LEU A 122 10.31 11.01 13.10
C LEU A 122 11.40 9.95 12.80
N GLU A 123 12.43 10.34 12.06
CA GLU A 123 13.60 9.49 11.77
C GLU A 123 14.24 8.96 13.05
N LYS A 124 14.55 9.86 13.99
CA LYS A 124 15.12 9.50 15.30
C LYS A 124 14.20 8.56 16.09
N ILE A 125 12.89 8.79 16.07
CA ILE A 125 11.91 7.92 16.76
C ILE A 125 11.93 6.51 16.16
N CYS A 126 11.91 6.41 14.83
CA CYS A 126 11.97 5.12 14.13
C CYS A 126 13.27 4.37 14.42
N GLU A 127 14.41 5.06 14.45
CA GLU A 127 15.70 4.46 14.84
C GLU A 127 15.68 3.93 16.28
N GLN A 128 15.13 4.70 17.21
CA GLN A 128 14.98 4.28 18.61
C GLN A 128 14.07 3.06 18.76
N LEU A 129 12.97 3.00 18.01
CA LEU A 129 12.07 1.84 17.98
C LEU A 129 12.77 0.59 17.42
N ALA A 130 13.53 0.74 16.33
CA ALA A 130 14.31 -0.35 15.75
C ALA A 130 15.39 -0.87 16.71
N ASP A 131 16.09 0.03 17.38
CA ASP A 131 17.13 -0.28 18.37
C ASP A 131 16.55 -0.99 19.61
N ALA A 132 15.39 -0.54 20.08
CA ALA A 132 14.64 -1.18 21.15
C ALA A 132 14.15 -2.58 20.76
N GLN A 133 13.61 -2.74 19.55
CA GLN A 133 13.18 -4.03 19.03
C GLN A 133 14.34 -5.03 18.86
N ALA A 134 15.54 -4.53 18.50
CA ALA A 134 16.75 -5.34 18.35
C ALA A 134 17.41 -5.70 19.70
N GLY A 135 16.89 -5.23 20.83
CA GLY A 135 17.42 -5.52 22.16
C GLY A 135 18.76 -4.85 22.44
N LYS A 136 19.03 -3.67 21.86
CA LYS A 136 20.25 -2.91 22.20
C LYS A 136 20.26 -2.55 23.70
N ALA A 137 21.46 -2.47 24.28
CA ALA A 137 21.59 -2.21 25.71
C ALA A 137 21.01 -0.83 26.09
N GLY A 138 20.20 -0.79 27.15
CA GLY A 138 19.59 0.44 27.67
C GLY A 138 18.27 0.86 27.03
N THR A 139 17.65 -0.02 26.22
CA THR A 139 16.32 0.22 25.64
C THR A 139 15.33 -0.86 26.07
N GLU A 140 14.08 -0.46 26.31
CA GLU A 140 12.97 -1.40 26.55
C GLU A 140 12.26 -1.72 25.23
N PRO A 141 12.01 -3.00 24.93
CA PRO A 141 11.36 -3.38 23.68
C PRO A 141 9.93 -2.80 23.65
N PRO A 142 9.48 -2.29 22.48
CA PRO A 142 8.09 -1.89 22.32
C PRO A 142 7.14 -3.07 22.53
N HIS A 143 5.89 -2.78 22.88
CA HIS A 143 4.87 -3.83 22.99
C HIS A 143 4.74 -4.62 21.69
N ALA A 144 4.70 -5.96 21.75
CA ALA A 144 4.78 -6.81 20.56
C ALA A 144 3.67 -6.56 19.51
N ALA A 145 2.49 -6.13 19.97
CA ALA A 145 1.35 -5.77 19.11
C ALA A 145 1.43 -4.36 18.49
N PHE A 146 2.32 -3.50 18.99
CA PHE A 146 2.48 -2.12 18.49
C PHE A 146 2.86 -2.14 17.02
N ARG A 147 2.24 -1.27 16.23
CA ARG A 147 2.61 -1.02 14.83
C ARG A 147 2.51 0.47 14.53
N LEU A 148 3.55 0.98 13.86
CA LEU A 148 3.58 2.35 13.35
C LEU A 148 3.27 2.35 11.86
N TRP A 149 2.17 2.99 11.50
CA TRP A 149 1.69 3.14 10.13
C TRP A 149 1.88 4.59 9.67
N LEU A 150 2.48 4.77 8.50
CA LEU A 150 2.77 6.07 7.90
C LEU A 150 2.05 6.18 6.56
N THR A 151 1.35 7.28 6.31
CA THR A 151 0.85 7.61 4.97
C THR A 151 1.54 8.85 4.43
N SER A 152 2.01 8.80 3.19
CA SER A 152 2.68 9.93 2.57
C SER A 152 2.63 9.88 1.05
N TYR A 153 2.46 11.02 0.39
CA TYR A 153 2.91 11.16 -0.99
C TYR A 153 4.44 11.08 -1.05
N PRO A 154 5.01 10.68 -2.21
CA PRO A 154 6.45 10.80 -2.43
C PRO A 154 6.92 12.24 -2.17
N SER A 155 7.94 12.39 -1.31
CA SER A 155 8.54 13.68 -0.97
C SER A 155 10.04 13.51 -0.78
N GLY A 156 10.82 14.51 -1.20
CA GLY A 156 12.27 14.56 -0.97
C GLY A 156 12.64 14.80 0.50
N ASP A 157 11.70 15.31 1.29
CA ASP A 157 11.89 15.56 2.73
C ASP A 157 11.63 14.30 3.57
N PHE A 158 11.05 13.24 2.99
CA PHE A 158 10.76 12.02 3.73
C PHE A 158 12.06 11.25 4.01
N PRO A 159 12.36 10.86 5.26
CA PRO A 159 13.67 10.30 5.61
C PRO A 159 13.98 8.99 4.88
N VAL A 160 15.17 8.93 4.28
CA VAL A 160 15.62 7.77 3.50
C VAL A 160 15.79 6.55 4.40
N SER A 161 16.26 6.72 5.64
CA SER A 161 16.42 5.65 6.63
C SER A 161 15.11 4.92 6.91
N ILE A 162 14.00 5.67 7.07
CA ILE A 162 12.66 5.11 7.27
C ILE A 162 12.24 4.30 6.05
N LEU A 163 12.51 4.79 4.83
CA LEU A 163 12.22 4.06 3.59
C LEU A 163 13.11 2.81 3.41
N GLN A 164 14.34 2.82 3.90
CA GLN A 164 15.22 1.66 3.81
C GLN A 164 14.79 0.56 4.77
N ASN A 165 14.45 0.93 6.02
CA ASN A 165 14.19 -0.01 7.10
C ASN A 165 12.70 -0.42 7.21
N GLY A 166 11.79 0.40 6.71
CA GLY A 166 10.34 0.16 6.74
C GLY A 166 9.83 -0.74 5.60
N ILE A 167 8.59 -1.19 5.76
CA ILE A 167 7.85 -1.95 4.74
C ILE A 167 7.05 -0.96 3.91
N LYS A 168 7.26 -0.97 2.58
CA LYS A 168 6.68 0.01 1.66
C LYS A 168 5.59 -0.67 0.86
N MET A 169 4.45 -0.02 0.80
CA MET A 169 3.31 -0.50 0.05
C MET A 169 2.66 0.65 -0.72
N THR A 170 2.20 0.32 -1.92
CA THR A 170 1.48 1.22 -2.81
C THR A 170 0.11 0.62 -3.09
N ASN A 171 -0.95 1.38 -2.83
CA ASN A 171 -2.30 1.02 -3.28
C ASN A 171 -2.58 1.72 -4.61
N GLU A 172 -1.88 1.34 -5.68
CA GLU A 172 -2.12 1.92 -7.00
C GLU A 172 -3.43 1.38 -7.60
N PRO A 173 -4.23 2.22 -8.27
CA PRO A 173 -5.31 1.70 -9.09
C PRO A 173 -4.76 0.77 -10.17
N PRO A 174 -5.45 -0.34 -10.47
CA PRO A 174 -5.01 -1.25 -11.51
C PRO A 174 -4.89 -0.53 -12.85
N LYS A 175 -3.92 -0.94 -13.66
CA LYS A 175 -3.77 -0.45 -15.03
C LYS A 175 -4.33 -1.47 -16.01
N GLY A 176 -5.13 -0.99 -16.95
CA GLY A 176 -5.85 -1.77 -17.93
C GLY A 176 -7.31 -2.01 -17.54
N LEU A 177 -8.17 -1.88 -18.54
CA LEU A 177 -9.62 -2.08 -18.45
C LEU A 177 -10.03 -3.37 -17.72
N ARG A 178 -9.38 -4.50 -18.03
CA ARG A 178 -9.67 -5.78 -17.38
C ARG A 178 -9.42 -5.73 -15.88
N ALA A 179 -8.29 -5.17 -15.46
CA ALA A 179 -7.90 -5.13 -14.06
C ALA A 179 -8.79 -4.16 -13.26
N ASN A 180 -9.21 -3.05 -13.86
CA ASN A 180 -10.19 -2.13 -13.27
C ASN A 180 -11.57 -2.78 -13.08
N ILE A 181 -12.05 -3.53 -14.08
CA ILE A 181 -13.30 -4.30 -13.94
C ILE A 181 -13.15 -5.34 -12.82
N GLU A 182 -12.07 -6.13 -12.82
CA GLU A 182 -11.82 -7.16 -11.82
C GLU A 182 -11.80 -6.56 -10.40
N ARG A 183 -11.17 -5.39 -10.21
CA ARG A 183 -11.22 -4.66 -8.94
C ARG A 183 -12.63 -4.29 -8.51
N SER A 184 -13.47 -3.78 -9.42
CA SER A 184 -14.86 -3.45 -9.08
C SER A 184 -15.66 -4.68 -8.65
N TYR A 185 -15.40 -5.85 -9.25
CA TYR A 185 -16.07 -7.09 -8.85
C TYR A 185 -15.58 -7.64 -7.51
N LEU A 186 -14.32 -7.37 -7.15
CA LEU A 186 -13.73 -7.76 -5.87
C LEU A 186 -14.01 -6.77 -4.74
N SER A 187 -14.57 -5.60 -5.04
CA SER A 187 -14.96 -4.62 -4.02
C SER A 187 -16.35 -4.87 -3.47
N ASP A 188 -16.54 -4.59 -2.18
CA ASP A 188 -17.86 -4.57 -1.57
C ASP A 188 -18.76 -3.47 -2.18
N PRO A 189 -20.07 -3.70 -2.34
CA PRO A 189 -20.80 -4.91 -1.94
C PRO A 189 -20.82 -6.01 -3.02
N ILE A 190 -20.20 -5.81 -4.19
CA ILE A 190 -20.30 -6.72 -5.34
C ILE A 190 -19.67 -8.08 -5.03
N ALA A 191 -18.58 -8.09 -4.26
CA ALA A 191 -17.89 -9.30 -3.83
C ALA A 191 -18.69 -10.16 -2.85
N ASP A 192 -19.67 -9.59 -2.12
CA ASP A 192 -20.51 -10.33 -1.18
C ASP A 192 -21.51 -11.23 -1.93
N PRO A 193 -21.41 -12.57 -1.80
CA PRO A 193 -22.34 -13.49 -2.44
C PRO A 193 -23.79 -13.27 -2.04
N LYS A 194 -24.06 -12.81 -0.81
CA LYS A 194 -25.43 -12.55 -0.32
C LYS A 194 -26.03 -11.35 -1.04
N PHE A 195 -25.28 -10.27 -1.17
CA PHE A 195 -25.69 -9.11 -1.96
C PHE A 195 -25.91 -9.50 -3.43
N PHE A 196 -24.91 -10.14 -4.05
CA PHE A 196 -24.93 -10.45 -5.47
C PHE A 196 -26.06 -11.42 -5.86
N ALA A 197 -26.33 -12.42 -5.01
CA ALA A 197 -27.42 -13.39 -5.24
C ALA A 197 -28.79 -12.92 -4.73
N GLY A 198 -28.85 -11.93 -3.83
CA GLY A 198 -30.09 -11.43 -3.23
C GLY A 198 -30.93 -10.55 -4.17
N VAL A 199 -30.45 -10.23 -5.36
CA VAL A 199 -31.14 -9.35 -6.32
C VAL A 199 -32.25 -10.10 -7.06
N LYS A 200 -33.51 -9.65 -6.88
CA LYS A 200 -34.70 -10.27 -7.50
C LYS A 200 -34.64 -10.36 -9.02
N ASN A 201 -34.18 -9.31 -9.70
CA ASN A 201 -34.07 -9.24 -11.16
C ASN A 201 -32.61 -9.42 -11.61
N ALA A 202 -32.08 -10.63 -11.42
CA ALA A 202 -30.65 -10.91 -11.57
C ALA A 202 -30.09 -10.61 -12.98
N GLU A 203 -30.83 -10.93 -14.05
CA GLU A 203 -30.30 -10.79 -15.41
C GLU A 203 -30.15 -9.32 -15.86
N PRO A 204 -31.17 -8.45 -15.77
CA PRO A 204 -31.01 -7.02 -16.04
C PRO A 204 -29.97 -6.36 -15.13
N PHE A 205 -29.95 -6.74 -13.86
CA PHE A 205 -28.97 -6.24 -12.90
C PHE A 205 -27.53 -6.58 -13.31
N ARG A 206 -27.24 -7.84 -13.67
CA ARG A 206 -25.90 -8.26 -14.09
C ARG A 206 -25.43 -7.54 -15.35
N ARG A 207 -26.32 -7.32 -16.33
CA ARG A 207 -26.01 -6.55 -17.55
C ARG A 207 -25.70 -5.09 -17.22
N LEU A 208 -26.52 -4.47 -16.37
CA LEU A 208 -26.32 -3.08 -15.92
C LEU A 208 -25.03 -2.94 -15.11
N LEU A 209 -24.78 -3.86 -14.17
CA LEU A 209 -23.59 -3.89 -13.33
C LEU A 209 -22.33 -3.99 -14.18
N PHE A 210 -22.28 -4.93 -15.13
CA PHE A 210 -21.14 -5.04 -16.04
C PHE A 210 -20.94 -3.76 -16.85
N GLY A 211 -22.02 -3.19 -17.41
CA GLY A 211 -21.95 -1.92 -18.14
C GLY A 211 -21.42 -0.76 -17.31
N LEU A 212 -21.83 -0.68 -16.03
CA LEU A 212 -21.36 0.34 -15.09
C LEU A 212 -19.89 0.13 -14.71
N CYS A 213 -19.47 -1.10 -14.38
CA CYS A 213 -18.08 -1.43 -14.08
C CYS A 213 -17.17 -1.17 -15.29
N PHE A 214 -17.62 -1.53 -16.50
CA PHE A 214 -16.90 -1.27 -17.73
C PHE A 214 -16.76 0.24 -18.01
N PHE A 215 -17.85 0.99 -17.85
CA PHE A 215 -17.83 2.45 -18.01
C PHE A 215 -16.91 3.11 -16.98
N HIS A 216 -17.01 2.73 -15.71
CA HIS A 216 -16.14 3.20 -14.64
C HIS A 216 -14.67 2.92 -14.94
N ALA A 217 -14.35 1.69 -15.36
CA ALA A 217 -13.01 1.30 -15.76
C ALA A 217 -12.50 2.11 -16.97
N MET A 218 -13.34 2.42 -17.96
CA MET A 218 -12.96 3.30 -19.07
C MET A 218 -12.71 4.74 -18.64
N VAL A 219 -13.47 5.27 -17.68
CA VAL A 219 -13.28 6.63 -17.15
C VAL A 219 -11.98 6.72 -16.37
N GLN A 220 -11.59 5.67 -15.63
CA GLN A 220 -10.32 5.62 -14.89
C GLN A 220 -9.08 5.53 -15.80
N GLU A 221 -9.22 4.98 -17.00
CA GLU A 221 -8.13 4.85 -17.99
C GLU A 221 -7.87 6.13 -18.81
N ARG A 222 -8.76 7.13 -18.72
CA ARG A 222 -8.68 8.40 -19.48
C ARG A 222 -8.18 9.54 -18.61
#